data_AF-A0A392QIN5-F1
#
_entry.id   AF-A0A392QIN5-F1
#
_cell.length_a   1.000
_cell.length_b   1.000
_cell.length_c   1.000
_cell.angle_alpha   90.00
_cell.angle_beta   90.00
_cell.angle_gamma   90.00
#
_symmetry.space_group_name_H-M   'P 1'
#
loop_
_entity.id
_entity.type
_entity.pdbx_description
1 polymer ?
#
loop_
_entity_poly.entity_id
_entity_poly.type
_entity_poly.pdbx_seq_one_letter_code
_entity_poly.pdbx_strand_id
1 'polypeptide(L)' 'MLASDMGLKQNQQPTEFFCKTLTASDTSTHGGFSVPRRAAEKIFPPLDFSMQPPAQEIVAKDLHDTTWTFRHIYR' A
#
# COMPACT_ATOMS: atom_id res chain seq x y z
N MET A 1 -1.91 -24.14 36.55
CA MET A 1 -1.77 -24.65 35.17
C MET A 1 -3.09 -24.43 34.46
N LEU A 2 -3.25 -23.77 33.33
CA LEU A 2 -2.33 -23.02 32.46
C LEU A 2 -3.20 -21.98 31.72
N ALA A 3 -2.60 -20.82 31.45
CA ALA A 3 -3.15 -19.73 30.67
C ALA A 3 -3.20 -20.10 29.17
N SER A 4 -4.10 -21.01 28.79
CA SER A 4 -4.11 -21.62 27.45
C SER A 4 -5.23 -21.17 26.53
N ASP A 5 -6.10 -20.24 26.94
CA ASP A 5 -7.20 -19.72 26.09
C ASP A 5 -6.90 -18.37 25.43
N MET A 6 -5.69 -17.84 25.61
CA MET A 6 -5.13 -16.78 24.75
C MET A 6 -4.46 -17.40 23.51
N GLY A 7 -5.07 -18.45 22.98
CA GLY A 7 -4.59 -19.17 21.80
C GLY A 7 -4.65 -18.27 20.58
N LEU A 8 -3.51 -17.64 20.27
CA LEU A 8 -3.11 -17.18 18.95
C LEU A 8 -4.24 -16.44 18.21
N LYS A 9 -4.34 -15.12 18.41
CA LYS A 9 -4.84 -14.27 17.32
C LYS A 9 -3.97 -14.62 16.12
N GLN A 10 -4.51 -15.44 15.21
CA GLN A 10 -3.85 -15.76 13.95
C GLN A 10 -3.34 -14.42 13.42
N ASN A 11 -2.05 -14.36 13.12
CA ASN A 11 -1.44 -13.17 12.56
C ASN A 11 -2.18 -12.88 11.26
N GLN A 12 -3.24 -12.07 11.32
CA GLN A 12 -4.07 -11.62 10.19
C GLN A 12 -3.28 -10.60 9.36
N GLN A 13 -1.95 -10.77 9.27
CA GLN A 13 -1.17 -9.97 8.36
C GLN A 13 -1.58 -10.34 6.94
N PRO A 14 -1.94 -9.35 6.12
CA PRO A 14 -2.23 -9.59 4.71
C PRO A 14 -1.09 -10.40 4.10
N THR A 15 -1.42 -11.48 3.41
CA THR A 15 -0.42 -12.29 2.67
C THR A 15 0.20 -11.49 1.51
N GLU A 16 -0.41 -10.36 1.16
CA GLU A 16 0.01 -9.46 0.11
C GLU A 16 0.38 -8.10 0.70
N PHE A 17 1.67 -7.88 0.88
CA PHE A 17 2.24 -6.63 1.35
C PHE A 17 3.56 -6.35 0.63
N PHE A 18 4.01 -5.10 0.71
CA PHE A 18 5.37 -4.73 0.35
C PHE A 18 5.93 -3.73 1.36
N CYS A 19 7.23 -3.78 1.56
CA CYS A 19 7.97 -2.81 2.35
C CYS A 19 9.00 -2.14 1.44
N LYS A 20 9.17 -0.82 1.60
CA LYS A 20 10.15 -0.05 0.83
C LYS A 20 10.87 0.93 1.76
N THR A 21 12.19 0.96 1.68
CA THR A 21 13.00 2.04 2.26
C THR A 21 12.78 3.31 1.44
N LEU A 22 12.36 4.40 2.09
CA LEU A 22 12.15 5.68 1.43
C LEU A 22 13.48 6.23 0.92
N THR A 23 13.51 6.66 -0.34
CA THR A 23 14.64 7.39 -0.91
C THR A 23 14.46 8.89 -0.69
N ALA A 24 15.53 9.68 -0.91
CA ALA A 24 15.45 11.13 -0.81
C ALA A 24 14.41 11.76 -1.76
N SER A 25 14.13 11.14 -2.91
CA SER A 25 13.10 11.62 -3.82
C SER A 25 11.68 11.39 -3.30
N ASP A 26 11.45 10.27 -2.59
CA ASP A 26 10.14 9.93 -2.03
C ASP A 26 9.69 10.93 -0.95
N THR A 27 10.64 11.55 -0.23
CA THR A 27 10.38 12.49 0.87
C THR A 27 10.45 13.95 0.44
N SER A 28 10.82 14.23 -0.82
CA SER A 28 10.85 15.58 -1.35
C SER A 28 9.45 16.14 -1.55
N THR A 29 9.23 17.42 -1.26
CA THR A 29 7.91 18.08 -1.36
C THR A 29 7.35 18.17 -2.78
N HIS A 30 8.24 18.09 -3.78
CA HIS A 30 7.90 18.17 -5.19
C HIS A 30 7.85 16.79 -5.85
N GLY A 31 8.28 15.75 -5.14
CA GLY A 31 8.28 14.37 -5.60
C GLY A 31 7.00 13.62 -5.22
N GLY A 32 7.01 12.33 -5.53
CA GLY A 32 6.01 11.39 -5.04
C GLY A 32 6.69 10.09 -4.63
N PHE A 33 5.91 9.14 -4.16
CA PHE A 33 6.40 7.82 -3.77
C PHE A 33 6.47 6.88 -4.98
N SER A 34 7.67 6.37 -5.30
CA SER A 34 7.84 5.42 -6.40
C SER A 34 7.53 3.98 -5.97
N VAL A 35 6.55 3.34 -6.58
CA VAL A 35 6.16 1.97 -6.22
C VAL A 35 6.89 0.96 -7.14
N PRO A 36 7.54 -0.10 -6.61
CA PRO A 36 8.09 -1.16 -7.44
C PRO A 36 6.98 -1.83 -8.27
N ARG A 37 7.20 -2.03 -9.57
CA ARG A 37 6.19 -2.58 -10.50
C ARG A 37 5.49 -3.84 -9.99
N ARG A 38 6.27 -4.84 -9.52
CA ARG A 38 5.74 -6.10 -8.99
C ARG A 38 4.82 -5.90 -7.77
N ALA A 39 5.08 -4.88 -6.95
CA ALA A 39 4.24 -4.57 -5.81
C ALA A 39 2.95 -3.87 -6.25
N ALA A 40 3.04 -2.91 -7.18
CA ALA A 40 1.87 -2.21 -7.72
C ALA A 40 0.88 -3.16 -8.40
N GLU A 41 1.36 -4.06 -9.25
CA GLU A 41 0.54 -5.04 -9.99
C GLU A 41 -0.11 -6.08 -9.06
N LYS A 42 0.50 -6.38 -7.90
CA LYS A 42 -0.01 -7.37 -6.96
C LYS A 42 -1.01 -6.77 -5.97
N ILE A 43 -0.79 -5.55 -5.49
CA ILE A 43 -1.45 -5.02 -4.30
C ILE A 43 -2.54 -4.01 -4.64
N PHE A 44 -2.37 -3.24 -5.71
CA PHE A 44 -3.36 -2.22 -6.09
C PHE A 44 -4.37 -2.77 -7.10
N PRO A 45 -5.59 -2.22 -7.14
CA PRO A 45 -6.51 -2.54 -8.23
C PRO A 45 -5.86 -2.26 -9.59
N PRO A 46 -6.22 -3.02 -10.64
CA PRO A 46 -5.65 -2.82 -11.97
C PRO A 46 -6.01 -1.42 -12.50
N LEU A 47 -5.04 -0.77 -13.14
CA LEU A 47 -5.28 0.49 -13.84
C LEU A 47 -6.02 0.25 -15.16
N ASP A 48 -6.86 1.20 -15.54
CA ASP A 48 -7.32 1.32 -16.92
C ASP A 48 -6.22 1.94 -17.79
N PHE A 49 -5.55 1.10 -18.58
CA PHE A 49 -4.47 1.52 -19.47
C PHE A 49 -4.95 2.22 -20.77
N SER A 50 -6.26 2.34 -20.99
CA SER A 50 -6.79 3.16 -22.09
C SER A 50 -6.73 4.66 -21.81
N MET A 51 -6.57 5.06 -20.53
CA MET A 51 -6.43 6.45 -20.11
C MET A 51 -5.02 7.02 -20.38
N GLN A 52 -4.91 8.35 -20.52
CA GLN A 52 -3.63 9.05 -20.67
C GLN A 52 -3.49 10.21 -19.66
N PRO A 53 -2.63 10.08 -18.62
CA PRO A 53 -1.94 8.87 -18.16
C PRO A 53 -2.90 7.91 -17.39
N PRO A 54 -2.64 6.59 -17.37
CA PRO A 54 -3.35 5.66 -16.51
C PRO A 54 -3.21 6.05 -15.03
N ALA A 55 -4.33 6.30 -14.36
CA ALA A 55 -4.35 6.67 -12.95
C ALA A 55 -5.64 6.24 -12.26
N GLN A 56 -5.57 6.13 -10.93
CA GLN A 56 -6.73 5.87 -10.06
C GLN A 56 -6.49 6.52 -8.69
N GLU A 57 -7.56 6.71 -7.93
CA GLU A 57 -7.47 7.01 -6.49
C GLU A 57 -7.45 5.70 -5.70
N ILE A 58 -6.55 5.65 -4.71
CA ILE A 58 -6.44 4.56 -3.75
C ILE A 58 -6.75 5.13 -2.37
N VAL A 59 -7.62 4.46 -1.64
CA VAL A 59 -7.95 4.79 -0.27
C VAL A 59 -7.34 3.73 0.65
N ALA A 60 -6.48 4.14 1.57
CA ALA A 60 -5.85 3.26 2.55
C ALA A 60 -6.23 3.72 3.97
N LYS A 61 -6.34 2.77 4.89
CA LYS A 61 -6.64 3.02 6.30
C LYS A 61 -5.45 2.62 7.15
N ASP A 62 -4.97 3.51 8.01
CA ASP A 62 -3.84 3.22 8.89
C ASP A 62 -4.24 2.49 10.17
N LEU A 63 -3.27 2.23 11.04
CA LEU A 63 -3.47 1.52 12.31
C LEU A 63 -4.31 2.30 13.33
N HIS A 64 -4.52 3.60 13.11
CA HIS A 64 -5.33 4.49 13.96
C HIS A 64 -6.69 4.79 13.33
N ASP A 65 -7.11 3.96 12.37
CA ASP A 65 -8.33 4.11 11.60
C ASP A 65 -8.43 5.38 10.75
N THR A 66 -7.34 6.12 10.57
CA THR A 66 -7.31 7.32 9.71
C THR A 66 -7.28 6.89 8.25
N THR A 67 -8.10 7.57 7.44
CA THR A 67 -8.21 7.29 6.00
C THR A 67 -7.35 8.25 5.21
N TRP A 68 -6.51 7.70 4.33
CA TRP A 68 -5.58 8.41 3.48
C TRP A 68 -5.92 8.13 2.02
N THR A 69 -6.06 9.20 1.23
CA THR A 69 -6.32 9.09 -0.21
C THR A 69 -5.05 9.41 -0.98
N PHE A 70 -4.69 8.53 -1.91
CA PHE A 70 -3.49 8.66 -2.74
C PHE A 70 -3.87 8.57 -4.22
N ARG A 71 -3.18 9.36 -5.05
CA ARG A 71 -3.25 9.20 -6.51
C ARG A 71 -2.17 8.23 -6.98
N HIS A 72 -2.58 7.06 -7.45
CA HIS A 72 -1.70 6.12 -8.14
C HIS A 72 -1.72 6.42 -9.63
N ILE A 73 -0.55 6.69 -10.22
CA ILE A 73 -0.37 7.05 -11.62
C ILE A 73 0.79 6.26 -12.22
N TYR A 74 0.59 5.72 -13.42
CA TYR A 74 1.65 5.10 -14.22
C TYR A 74 2.09 6.08 -15.32
N ARG A 75 3.35 6.50 -15.29
CA ARG A 75 3.95 7.49 -16.21
C ARG A 75 5.44 7.25 -16.40
#